data_AF-A0A0M3J9M8-F1
#
_entry.id   AF-A0A0M3J9M8-F1
#
_cell.length_a   1.000
_cell.length_b   1.000
_cell.length_c   1.000
_cell.angle_alpha   90.00
_cell.angle_beta   90.00
_cell.angle_gamma   90.00
#
_symmetry.space_group_name_H-M   'P 1'
#
loop_
_entity.id
_entity.type
_entity.pdbx_description
1 polymer ?
#
loop_
_entity_poly.entity_id
_entity_poly.type
_entity_poly.pdbx_seq_one_letter_code
_entity_poly.pdbx_strand_id
1 'polypeptide(L)'
;LMHINFQSSTAEAIISHFEGSKADLVVCDGAPDVTGLHALDEYMQGQLIVAALNITTFVLKDSGTFVAKIFRARHVTLLYAQLKNFFEQVFCAKPRSSRQSSCEAFVVCRGFHLPDGYTPTMENPMFTPDYDDTVNTLVGANRVLVPFVACGDLSGWDSDRTYSLDLSEIGDEFEPKQRYVYTPVVQPPTEPAYKVFKALTVHYF
;
A
#
# COMPACT_ATOMS: atom_id res chain seq x y z
N LEU A 1 4.35 -8.95 -15.18
CA LEU A 1 4.55 -8.32 -13.87
C LEU A 1 5.72 -7.34 -14.02
N MET A 2 5.47 -6.04 -13.87
CA MET A 2 6.51 -5.02 -14.01
C MET A 2 7.10 -4.74 -12.63
N HIS A 3 8.39 -5.01 -12.44
CA HIS A 3 9.12 -4.57 -11.25
C HIS A 3 9.41 -3.08 -11.40
N ILE A 4 8.73 -2.24 -10.62
CA ILE A 4 8.90 -0.78 -10.67
C ILE A 4 9.94 -0.39 -9.61
N ASN A 5 11.15 -0.05 -10.08
CA ASN A 5 12.06 0.79 -9.32
C ASN A 5 11.64 2.25 -9.56
N PHE A 6 11.34 3.01 -8.51
CA PHE A 6 10.78 4.37 -8.60
C PHE A 6 11.84 5.44 -8.93
N GLN A 7 12.68 5.18 -9.94
CA GLN A 7 13.60 6.16 -10.52
C GLN A 7 12.95 6.81 -11.74
N SER A 8 13.24 8.09 -11.99
CA SER A 8 12.67 8.86 -13.13
C SER A 8 12.85 8.14 -14.47
N SER A 9 14.00 7.49 -14.66
CA SER A 9 14.31 6.68 -15.84
C SER A 9 13.34 5.51 -16.07
N THR A 10 12.83 4.89 -15.00
CA THR A 10 11.88 3.77 -15.09
C THR A 10 10.49 4.29 -15.48
N ALA A 11 10.08 5.44 -14.94
CA ALA A 11 8.81 6.06 -15.32
C ALA A 11 8.82 6.52 -16.79
N GLU A 12 9.91 7.13 -17.25
CA GLU A 12 10.08 7.50 -18.66
C GLU A 12 10.04 6.28 -19.59
N ALA A 13 10.71 5.18 -19.20
CA ALA A 13 10.67 3.94 -19.95
C ALA A 13 9.24 3.39 -20.02
N ILE A 14 8.49 3.37 -18.91
CA ILE A 14 7.08 2.97 -18.87
C ILE A 14 6.26 3.83 -19.84
N ILE A 15 6.36 5.15 -19.73
CA ILE A 15 5.60 6.10 -20.57
C ILE A 15 5.91 5.89 -22.05
N SER A 16 7.18 5.70 -22.41
CA SER A 16 7.57 5.49 -23.81
C SER A 16 6.96 4.24 -24.43
N HIS A 17 6.75 3.17 -23.65
CA HIS A 17 6.08 1.96 -24.12
C HIS A 17 4.60 2.13 -24.44
N PHE A 18 3.95 3.18 -23.96
CA PHE A 18 2.53 3.42 -24.25
C PHE A 18 2.31 4.19 -25.56
N GLU A 19 3.35 4.67 -26.25
CA GLU A 19 3.26 5.32 -27.58
C GLU A 19 2.17 6.42 -27.66
N GLY A 20 1.98 7.19 -26.57
CA GLY A 20 0.95 8.23 -26.47
C GLY A 20 -0.45 7.75 -26.09
N SER A 21 -0.66 6.44 -25.96
CA SER A 21 -1.84 5.86 -25.33
C SER A 21 -1.74 5.91 -23.81
N LYS A 22 -2.87 5.70 -23.11
CA LYS A 22 -2.91 5.62 -21.64
C LYS A 22 -3.49 4.27 -21.21
N ALA A 23 -3.08 3.80 -20.04
CA ALA A 23 -3.53 2.54 -19.46
C ALA A 23 -4.98 2.64 -18.94
N ASP A 24 -5.74 1.57 -19.08
CA ASP A 24 -7.07 1.42 -18.46
C ASP A 24 -6.99 1.07 -16.96
N LEU A 25 -5.95 0.31 -16.60
CA LEU A 25 -5.75 -0.26 -15.27
C LEU A 25 -4.26 -0.18 -14.91
N VAL A 26 -3.97 0.36 -13.74
CA VAL A 26 -2.64 0.30 -13.12
C VAL A 26 -2.74 -0.55 -11.85
N VAL A 27 -1.79 -1.48 -11.67
CA VAL A 27 -1.73 -2.35 -10.50
C VAL A 27 -0.36 -2.22 -9.82
N CYS A 28 -0.35 -1.94 -8.52
CA CYS A 28 0.83 -1.90 -7.67
C CYS A 28 0.76 -3.04 -6.64
N ASP A 29 1.51 -4.11 -6.88
CA ASP A 29 1.58 -5.26 -5.94
C ASP A 29 2.80 -5.21 -5.01
N GLY A 30 3.55 -4.11 -5.06
CA GLY A 30 4.79 -3.95 -4.30
C GLY A 30 4.54 -3.93 -2.79
N ALA A 31 5.47 -4.51 -2.05
CA ALA A 31 5.56 -4.41 -0.60
C ALA A 31 7.04 -4.27 -0.20
N PRO A 32 7.37 -3.43 0.78
CA PRO A 32 8.72 -3.37 1.34
C PRO A 32 9.01 -4.63 2.16
N ASP A 33 10.29 -4.87 2.43
CA ASP A 33 10.68 -5.91 3.37
C ASP A 33 10.08 -5.62 4.75
N VAL A 34 9.38 -6.61 5.31
CA VAL A 34 8.72 -6.49 6.61
C VAL A 34 9.78 -6.48 7.70
N THR A 35 9.91 -5.34 8.38
CA THR A 35 10.87 -5.14 9.48
C THR A 35 10.34 -5.70 10.80
N GLY A 36 9.02 -5.87 10.92
CA GLY A 36 8.34 -6.26 12.15
C GLY A 36 7.98 -5.06 13.04
N LEU A 37 8.48 -3.87 12.71
CA LEU A 37 8.06 -2.61 13.32
C LEU A 37 6.88 -2.04 12.52
N HIS A 38 5.66 -2.37 12.94
CA HIS A 38 4.44 -2.07 12.18
C HIS A 38 4.30 -0.62 11.70
N ALA A 39 4.68 0.37 12.52
CA ALA A 39 4.61 1.78 12.12
C ALA A 39 5.57 2.12 10.97
N LEU A 40 6.75 1.52 10.97
CA LEU A 40 7.74 1.70 9.89
C LEU A 40 7.29 0.95 8.63
N ASP A 41 6.80 -0.27 8.77
CA ASP A 41 6.28 -1.07 7.66
C ASP A 41 5.08 -0.36 6.98
N GLU A 42 4.18 0.23 7.78
CA GLU A 42 3.05 1.05 7.29
C GLU A 42 3.54 2.31 6.56
N TYR A 43 4.51 3.02 7.12
CA TYR A 43 5.11 4.19 6.49
C TYR A 43 5.76 3.85 5.14
N MET A 44 6.57 2.80 5.08
CA MET A 44 7.24 2.36 3.85
C MET A 44 6.24 1.92 2.79
N GLN A 45 5.18 1.21 3.17
CA GLN A 45 4.09 0.85 2.25
C GLN A 45 3.36 2.11 1.75
N GLY A 46 3.10 3.09 2.61
CA GLY A 46 2.50 4.37 2.23
C GLY A 46 3.34 5.13 1.21
N GLN A 47 4.66 5.23 1.43
CA GLN A 47 5.58 5.86 0.48
C GLN A 47 5.57 5.17 -0.89
N LEU A 48 5.52 3.83 -0.89
CA LEU A 48 5.44 3.04 -2.12
C LEU A 48 4.16 3.35 -2.92
N ILE A 49 3.03 3.48 -2.23
CA ILE A 49 1.74 3.78 -2.87
C ILE A 49 1.71 5.21 -3.39
N VAL A 50 2.27 6.18 -2.67
CA VAL A 50 2.39 7.57 -3.13
C VAL A 50 3.25 7.64 -4.39
N ALA A 51 4.37 6.93 -4.43
CA ALA A 51 5.22 6.86 -5.61
C ALA A 51 4.50 6.19 -6.80
N ALA A 52 3.74 5.12 -6.55
CA ALA A 52 2.91 4.45 -7.55
C ALA A 52 1.80 5.36 -8.08
N LEU A 53 1.14 6.11 -7.19
CA LEU A 53 0.14 7.10 -7.57
C LEU A 53 0.75 8.18 -8.47
N ASN A 54 1.96 8.66 -8.14
CA ASN A 54 2.62 9.67 -8.96
C ASN A 54 2.80 9.20 -10.40
N ILE A 55 3.35 8.00 -10.62
CA ILE A 55 3.47 7.42 -11.97
C ILE A 55 2.09 7.24 -12.62
N THR A 56 1.10 6.81 -11.83
CA THR A 56 -0.29 6.63 -12.28
C THR A 56 -0.85 7.92 -12.88
N THR A 57 -0.50 9.10 -12.34
CA THR A 57 -0.96 10.39 -12.89
C THR A 57 -0.52 10.65 -14.33
N PHE A 58 0.61 10.07 -14.76
CA PHE A 58 1.11 10.20 -16.13
C PHE A 58 0.54 9.14 -17.07
N VAL A 59 0.36 7.91 -16.58
CA VAL A 59 0.07 6.75 -17.45
C VAL A 59 -1.39 6.33 -17.46
N LEU A 60 -2.19 6.65 -16.44
CA LEU A 60 -3.58 6.21 -16.33
C LEU A 60 -4.51 7.16 -17.10
N LYS A 61 -5.45 6.58 -17.85
CA LYS A 61 -6.47 7.34 -18.58
C LYS A 61 -7.53 7.88 -17.63
N ASP A 62 -8.22 8.94 -18.05
CA ASP A 62 -9.41 9.42 -17.36
C ASP A 62 -10.45 8.32 -17.19
N SER A 63 -11.09 8.30 -16.03
CA SER A 63 -11.99 7.22 -15.58
C SER A 63 -11.33 5.85 -15.44
N GLY A 64 -10.00 5.76 -15.51
CA GLY A 64 -9.23 4.54 -15.30
C GLY A 64 -9.32 4.01 -13.87
N THR A 65 -8.78 2.79 -13.67
CA THR A 65 -8.73 2.13 -12.36
C THR A 65 -7.30 1.98 -11.87
N PHE A 66 -7.07 2.22 -10.58
CA PHE A 66 -5.82 1.95 -9.89
C PHE A 66 -6.06 0.95 -8.77
N VAL A 67 -5.23 -0.08 -8.67
CA VAL A 67 -5.29 -1.07 -7.60
C VAL A 67 -3.92 -1.15 -6.94
N ALA A 68 -3.86 -1.04 -5.61
CA ALA A 68 -2.59 -1.19 -4.90
C ALA A 68 -2.72 -2.10 -3.68
N LYS A 69 -1.68 -2.90 -3.43
CA LYS A 69 -1.50 -3.62 -2.17
C LYS A 69 -1.27 -2.62 -1.05
N ILE A 70 -1.94 -2.83 0.08
CA ILE A 70 -1.82 -2.01 1.28
C ILE A 70 -1.71 -2.92 2.50
N PHE A 71 -1.07 -2.43 3.56
CA PHE A 71 -1.28 -2.99 4.89
C PHE A 71 -2.41 -2.22 5.54
N ARG A 72 -3.52 -2.91 5.80
CA ARG A 72 -4.65 -2.35 6.54
C ARG A 72 -4.21 -2.22 8.00
N ALA A 73 -3.85 -0.99 8.35
CA ALA A 73 -3.48 -0.58 9.70
C ALA A 73 -4.38 0.58 10.14
N ARG A 74 -4.23 0.99 11.40
CA ARG A 74 -5.07 1.98 12.08
C ARG A 74 -5.21 3.32 11.34
N HIS A 75 -4.24 3.70 10.50
CA HIS A 75 -4.20 5.04 9.87
C HIS A 75 -4.43 5.03 8.35
N VAL A 76 -5.04 3.97 7.83
CA VAL A 76 -5.38 3.87 6.41
C VAL A 76 -6.27 5.02 5.89
N THR A 77 -7.04 5.68 6.77
CA THR A 77 -7.95 6.78 6.43
C THR A 77 -7.26 7.94 5.71
N LEU A 78 -6.01 8.25 6.07
CA LEU A 78 -5.27 9.35 5.47
C LEU A 78 -4.90 9.05 4.02
N LEU A 79 -4.41 7.83 3.77
CA LEU A 79 -4.15 7.33 2.43
C LEU A 79 -5.42 7.36 1.57
N TYR A 80 -6.57 7.02 2.14
CA TYR A 80 -7.85 7.00 1.43
C TYR A 80 -8.29 8.43 1.09
N ALA A 81 -8.09 9.38 2.00
CA ALA A 81 -8.35 10.79 1.74
C ALA A 81 -7.47 11.33 0.61
N GLN A 82 -6.19 10.98 0.58
CA GLN A 82 -5.27 11.34 -0.50
C GLN A 82 -5.74 10.76 -1.84
N LEU A 83 -6.06 9.47 -1.90
CA LEU A 83 -6.53 8.80 -3.11
C LEU A 83 -7.87 9.37 -3.60
N LYS A 84 -8.79 9.76 -2.71
CA LYS A 84 -10.07 10.37 -3.09
C LYS A 84 -9.94 11.72 -3.80
N ASN A 85 -8.79 12.40 -3.72
CA ASN A 85 -8.57 13.60 -4.53
C ASN A 85 -8.38 13.28 -6.02
N PHE A 86 -7.94 12.06 -6.35
CA PHE A 86 -7.64 11.64 -7.72
C PHE A 86 -8.63 10.62 -8.29
N PHE A 87 -9.56 10.12 -7.46
CA PHE A 87 -10.48 9.05 -7.84
C PHE A 87 -11.87 9.30 -7.26
N GLU A 88 -12.89 9.10 -8.08
CA GLU A 88 -14.29 9.21 -7.67
C GLU A 88 -14.66 8.21 -6.56
N GLN A 89 -14.13 6.98 -6.67
CA GLN A 89 -14.44 5.91 -5.74
C GLN A 89 -13.18 5.21 -5.25
N VAL A 90 -13.09 4.98 -3.94
CA VAL A 90 -11.96 4.30 -3.30
C VAL A 90 -12.50 3.26 -2.33
N PHE A 91 -12.14 2.00 -2.54
CA PHE A 91 -12.63 0.86 -1.75
C PHE A 91 -11.48 0.03 -1.20
N CYS A 92 -11.68 -0.59 -0.03
CA CYS A 92 -10.81 -1.64 0.47
C CYS A 92 -11.35 -3.00 0.06
N ALA A 93 -10.51 -3.86 -0.51
CA ALA A 93 -10.83 -5.23 -0.84
C ALA A 93 -9.81 -6.18 -0.21
N LYS A 94 -10.28 -7.13 0.60
CA LYS A 94 -9.47 -8.27 1.06
C LYS A 94 -9.94 -9.52 0.33
N PRO A 95 -9.20 -10.02 -0.66
CA PRO A 95 -9.62 -11.18 -1.44
C PRO A 95 -9.60 -12.45 -0.57
N ARG A 96 -10.46 -13.42 -0.90
CA ARG A 96 -10.54 -14.71 -0.19
C ARG A 96 -9.23 -15.52 -0.23
N SER A 97 -8.38 -15.26 -1.21
CA SER A 97 -7.06 -15.86 -1.34
C SER A 97 -6.02 -15.28 -0.35
N SER A 98 -6.30 -14.12 0.26
CA SER A 98 -5.43 -13.52 1.27
C SER A 98 -5.61 -14.22 2.62
N ARG A 99 -4.51 -14.39 3.36
CA ARG A 99 -4.55 -15.01 4.69
C ARG A 99 -5.37 -14.13 5.64
N GLN A 100 -6.32 -14.73 6.37
CA GLN A 100 -7.19 -13.99 7.29
C GLN A 100 -6.38 -13.23 8.36
N SER A 101 -5.29 -13.84 8.84
CA SER A 101 -4.38 -13.29 9.84
C SER A 101 -3.40 -12.23 9.30
N SER A 102 -3.31 -12.02 7.99
CA SER A 102 -2.46 -10.97 7.42
C SER A 102 -3.17 -9.61 7.51
N CYS A 103 -2.43 -8.53 7.75
CA CYS A 103 -2.93 -7.16 7.58
C CYS A 103 -3.02 -6.74 6.11
N GLU A 104 -2.57 -7.58 5.17
CA GLU A 104 -2.59 -7.28 3.74
C GLU A 104 -4.01 -7.19 3.17
N ALA A 105 -4.27 -6.10 2.46
CA ALA A 105 -5.47 -5.84 1.69
C ALA A 105 -5.10 -5.11 0.39
N PHE A 106 -6.10 -4.83 -0.45
CA PHE A 106 -5.93 -4.03 -1.65
C PHE A 106 -6.84 -2.81 -1.58
N VAL A 107 -6.31 -1.65 -1.96
CA VAL A 107 -7.14 -0.49 -2.28
C VAL A 107 -7.51 -0.55 -3.77
N VAL A 108 -8.78 -0.34 -4.07
CA VAL A 108 -9.33 -0.29 -5.43
C VAL A 108 -9.90 1.10 -5.66
N CYS A 109 -9.25 1.85 -6.53
CA CYS A 109 -9.59 3.22 -6.88
C CYS A 109 -10.16 3.26 -8.29
N ARG A 110 -11.34 3.85 -8.48
CA ARG A 110 -12.06 3.93 -9.76
C ARG A 110 -12.43 5.37 -10.07
N GLY A 111 -12.57 5.68 -11.36
CA GLY A 111 -12.96 7.01 -11.80
C GLY A 111 -11.80 8.00 -11.65
N PHE A 112 -10.62 7.65 -12.19
CA PHE A 112 -9.46 8.52 -12.16
C PHE A 112 -9.74 9.88 -12.79
N HIS A 113 -9.36 10.94 -12.11
CA HIS A 113 -9.37 12.31 -12.61
C HIS A 113 -8.25 13.11 -11.93
N LEU A 114 -7.67 14.07 -12.65
CA LEU A 114 -6.73 15.01 -12.05
C LEU A 114 -7.51 16.15 -11.37
N PRO A 115 -7.13 16.56 -10.14
CA PRO A 115 -7.71 17.73 -9.51
C PRO A 115 -7.52 18.99 -10.37
N ASP A 116 -8.46 19.94 -10.26
CA ASP A 116 -8.36 21.21 -10.99
C ASP A 116 -7.07 21.96 -10.62
N GLY A 117 -6.28 22.31 -11.65
CA GLY A 117 -5.00 23.00 -11.47
C GLY A 117 -3.86 22.12 -10.94
N TYR A 118 -4.06 20.80 -10.84
CA TYR A 118 -2.97 19.86 -10.56
C TYR A 118 -2.15 19.60 -11.83
N THR A 119 -0.83 19.71 -11.69
CA THR A 119 0.12 19.38 -12.76
C THR A 119 0.98 18.22 -12.28
N PRO A 120 0.91 17.03 -12.91
CA PRO A 120 1.78 15.92 -12.58
C PRO A 120 3.27 16.31 -12.64
N THR A 121 4.02 16.02 -11.57
CA THR A 121 5.47 16.24 -11.49
C THR A 121 6.18 15.01 -10.97
N MET A 122 7.32 14.67 -11.58
CA MET A 122 8.18 13.56 -11.11
C MET A 122 9.13 13.99 -9.98
N GLU A 123 9.19 15.28 -9.68
CA GLU A 123 10.02 15.85 -8.63
C GLU A 123 9.33 15.68 -7.28
N ASN A 124 10.06 15.15 -6.29
CA ASN A 124 9.59 15.11 -4.92
C ASN A 124 10.06 16.37 -4.19
N PRO A 125 9.16 17.27 -3.77
CA PRO A 125 9.53 18.51 -3.08
C PRO A 125 10.34 18.25 -1.81
N MET A 126 10.12 17.13 -1.11
CA MET A 126 10.82 16.81 0.15
C MET A 126 12.34 16.60 0.00
N PHE A 127 12.81 16.35 -1.22
CA PHE A 127 14.23 16.11 -1.50
C PHE A 127 14.86 17.23 -2.34
N THR A 128 14.15 18.34 -2.56
CA THR A 128 14.77 19.48 -3.24
C THR A 128 15.76 20.18 -2.30
N PRO A 129 16.95 20.59 -2.78
CA PRO A 129 17.94 21.28 -1.97
C PRO A 129 17.39 22.56 -1.32
N ASP A 130 16.52 23.27 -2.05
CA ASP A 130 15.87 24.50 -1.64
C ASP A 130 14.37 24.24 -1.36
N TYR A 131 14.09 23.36 -0.39
CA TYR A 131 12.74 22.94 -0.02
C TYR A 131 11.79 24.12 0.19
N ASP A 132 12.19 25.10 1.01
CA ASP A 132 11.35 26.24 1.37
C ASP A 132 10.97 27.07 0.14
N ASP A 133 11.93 27.38 -0.73
CA ASP A 133 11.68 28.14 -1.96
C ASP A 133 10.80 27.35 -2.93
N THR A 134 11.09 26.07 -3.12
CA THR A 134 10.32 25.18 -4.00
C THR A 134 8.86 25.11 -3.54
N VAL A 135 8.61 24.80 -2.27
CA VAL A 135 7.26 24.65 -1.72
C VAL A 135 6.49 25.98 -1.74
N ASN A 136 7.18 27.11 -1.53
CA ASN A 136 6.55 28.43 -1.59
C ASN A 136 6.16 28.87 -3.00
N THR A 137 6.78 28.32 -4.05
CA THR A 137 6.36 28.57 -5.44
C THR A 137 5.15 27.74 -5.87
N LEU A 138 4.84 26.64 -5.18
CA LEU A 138 3.70 25.80 -5.52
C LEU A 138 2.38 26.50 -5.17
N VAL A 139 1.42 26.43 -6.11
CA VAL A 139 0.09 27.03 -5.97
C VAL A 139 -1.00 25.97 -6.12
N GLY A 140 -2.16 26.22 -5.49
CA GLY A 140 -3.34 25.37 -5.64
C GLY A 140 -3.12 23.92 -5.19
N ALA A 141 -3.61 22.97 -6.00
CA ALA A 141 -3.54 21.53 -5.71
C ALA A 141 -2.11 20.99 -5.58
N ASN A 142 -1.13 21.59 -6.26
CA ASN A 142 0.27 21.17 -6.20
C ASN A 142 0.96 21.53 -4.87
N ARG A 143 0.40 22.48 -4.09
CA ARG A 143 0.94 22.87 -2.76
C ARG A 143 0.49 21.93 -1.65
N VAL A 144 -0.61 21.20 -1.84
CA VAL A 144 -1.22 20.38 -0.78
C VAL A 144 -0.40 19.10 -0.59
N LEU A 145 0.73 19.23 0.11
CA LEU A 145 1.42 18.10 0.71
C LEU A 145 0.55 17.64 1.88
N VAL A 146 -0.21 16.57 1.69
CA VAL A 146 -0.80 15.86 2.83
C VAL A 146 0.31 14.98 3.40
N PRO A 147 1.03 15.37 4.47
CA PRO A 147 2.07 14.53 5.03
C PRO A 147 1.41 13.24 5.52
N PHE A 148 2.05 12.10 5.26
CA PHE A 148 1.66 10.87 5.93
C PHE A 148 2.04 11.03 7.41
N VAL A 149 1.04 11.13 8.28
CA VAL A 149 1.26 11.24 9.72
C VAL A 149 0.89 9.92 10.37
N ALA A 150 1.90 9.18 10.82
CA ALA A 150 1.70 8.06 11.73
C ALA A 150 1.46 8.62 13.15
N CYS A 151 0.20 8.61 13.62
CA CYS A 151 -0.17 9.11 14.94
C CYS A 151 -0.62 7.98 15.86
N GLY A 152 0.26 7.44 16.71
CA GLY A 152 -0.17 6.47 17.73
C GLY A 152 0.89 6.07 18.75
N ASP A 153 0.43 5.84 19.98
CA ASP A 153 1.14 5.12 21.04
C ASP A 153 1.10 3.61 20.75
N LEU A 154 2.27 2.96 20.84
CA LEU A 154 2.52 1.53 20.61
C LEU A 154 1.75 0.59 21.57
N SER A 155 1.19 1.14 22.65
CA SER A 155 0.50 0.40 23.72
C SER A 155 -0.98 0.09 23.46
N GLY A 156 -1.58 0.64 22.40
CA GLY A 156 -3.01 0.48 22.12
C GLY A 156 -3.43 -0.93 21.72
N TRP A 157 -4.56 -1.38 22.27
CA TRP A 157 -5.31 -2.52 21.76
C TRP A 157 -6.12 -2.07 20.52
N ASP A 158 -6.06 -2.85 19.44
CA ASP A 158 -6.52 -2.62 18.08
C ASP A 158 -7.07 -3.94 17.52
N SER A 159 -8.18 -3.87 16.79
CA SER A 159 -8.94 -5.00 16.26
C SER A 159 -8.15 -5.89 15.28
N ASP A 160 -7.02 -5.39 14.77
CA ASP A 160 -6.22 -6.03 13.72
C ASP A 160 -4.91 -6.69 14.25
N ARG A 161 -4.65 -6.70 15.57
CA ARG A 161 -3.55 -7.48 16.19
C ARG A 161 -4.04 -8.86 16.65
N THR A 162 -3.22 -9.89 16.44
CA THR A 162 -3.42 -11.21 17.10
C THR A 162 -2.90 -11.11 18.53
N TYR A 163 -3.78 -10.86 19.49
CA TYR A 163 -3.42 -10.81 20.91
C TYR A 163 -3.13 -12.19 21.48
N SER A 164 -2.28 -12.22 22.51
CA SER A 164 -2.15 -13.39 23.38
C SER A 164 -3.52 -13.70 23.99
N LEU A 165 -3.98 -14.93 23.80
CA LEU A 165 -5.32 -15.41 24.19
C LEU A 165 -5.47 -15.66 25.69
N ASP A 166 -4.47 -15.30 26.51
CA ASP A 166 -4.53 -15.39 27.96
C ASP A 166 -5.23 -14.13 28.50
N LEU A 167 -6.56 -14.21 28.64
CA LEU A 167 -7.43 -13.19 29.23
C LEU A 167 -7.35 -13.21 30.77
N SER A 168 -6.16 -13.30 31.35
CA SER A 168 -5.98 -13.36 32.80
C SER A 168 -6.10 -12.00 33.51
N GLU A 169 -5.97 -10.88 32.78
CA GLU A 169 -5.81 -9.54 33.37
C GLU A 169 -7.00 -8.58 33.20
N ILE A 170 -8.15 -9.03 32.67
CA ILE A 170 -9.36 -8.20 32.55
C ILE A 170 -10.45 -8.75 33.50
N GLY A 171 -10.67 -8.09 34.63
CA GLY A 171 -11.89 -8.19 35.46
C GLY A 171 -12.84 -7.02 35.15
N ASP A 172 -14.14 -7.01 35.42
CA ASP A 172 -15.10 -7.91 36.09
C ASP A 172 -16.50 -7.67 35.45
N GLU A 173 -17.45 -8.58 35.72
CA GLU A 173 -18.93 -8.41 35.87
C GLU A 173 -19.86 -9.36 35.09
N PHE A 174 -19.49 -9.94 33.95
CA PHE A 174 -20.42 -10.85 33.24
C PHE A 174 -19.72 -12.10 32.67
N GLU A 175 -20.08 -13.24 33.28
CA GLU A 175 -19.85 -14.64 32.88
C GLU A 175 -18.45 -15.30 33.03
N PRO A 176 -18.40 -16.62 33.35
CA PRO A 176 -17.17 -17.31 33.70
C PRO A 176 -16.23 -17.52 32.50
N LYS A 177 -14.96 -17.20 32.74
CA LYS A 177 -13.77 -17.35 31.87
C LYS A 177 -13.78 -18.64 31.02
N GLN A 178 -14.06 -18.54 29.72
CA GLN A 178 -13.69 -19.59 28.77
C GLN A 178 -12.28 -19.35 28.23
N ARG A 179 -11.36 -20.25 28.57
CA ARG A 179 -10.00 -20.30 27.99
C ARG A 179 -10.12 -20.64 26.51
N TYR A 180 -9.46 -19.86 25.65
CA TYR A 180 -9.41 -20.18 24.22
C TYR A 180 -8.85 -21.59 23.99
N VAL A 181 -9.56 -22.40 23.20
CA VAL A 181 -9.14 -23.74 22.80
C VAL A 181 -8.65 -23.69 21.36
N TYR A 182 -7.34 -23.92 21.16
CA TYR A 182 -6.77 -23.97 19.81
C TYR A 182 -7.42 -25.09 19.00
N THR A 183 -8.00 -24.74 17.86
CA THR A 183 -8.52 -25.69 16.87
C THR A 183 -7.55 -25.73 15.68
N PRO A 184 -7.17 -26.91 15.17
CA PRO A 184 -6.28 -27.00 14.02
C PRO A 184 -6.89 -26.32 12.79
N VAL A 185 -6.04 -25.67 11.98
CA VAL A 185 -6.47 -25.03 10.73
C VAL A 185 -7.04 -26.06 9.76
N VAL A 186 -8.20 -25.76 9.17
CA VAL A 186 -8.89 -26.66 8.21
C VAL A 186 -8.03 -26.91 6.96
N GLN A 187 -7.14 -25.98 6.64
CA GLN A 187 -6.18 -26.12 5.54
C GLN A 187 -4.81 -25.57 5.96
N PRO A 188 -3.75 -26.40 5.98
CA PRO A 188 -2.41 -25.92 6.29
C PRO A 188 -1.87 -25.03 5.16
N PRO A 189 -0.92 -24.12 5.44
CA PRO A 189 -0.25 -23.33 4.41
C PRO A 189 0.35 -24.25 3.35
N THR A 190 0.02 -24.01 2.08
CA THR A 190 0.73 -24.64 0.96
C THR A 190 2.20 -24.29 1.02
N GLU A 191 3.07 -25.29 0.77
CA GLU A 191 4.51 -25.10 0.81
C GLU A 191 4.96 -23.93 -0.08
N PRO A 192 5.95 -23.15 0.36
CA PRO A 192 6.42 -22.01 -0.42
C PRO A 192 7.11 -22.48 -1.72
N ALA A 193 6.88 -21.73 -2.80
CA ALA A 193 7.29 -22.10 -4.17
C ALA A 193 8.79 -22.41 -4.34
N TYR A 194 9.67 -21.87 -3.48
CA TYR A 194 11.11 -22.10 -3.55
C TYR A 194 11.55 -23.53 -3.19
N LYS A 195 10.70 -24.32 -2.52
CA LYS A 195 11.03 -25.73 -2.21
C LYS A 195 11.06 -26.62 -3.45
N VAL A 196 10.39 -26.23 -4.52
CA VAL A 196 10.33 -26.99 -5.79
C VAL A 196 11.60 -26.82 -6.63
N PHE A 197 12.45 -25.83 -6.33
CA PHE A 197 13.63 -25.48 -7.15
C PHE A 197 14.94 -26.18 -6.72
N LYS A 198 14.89 -27.48 -6.36
CA LYS A 198 16.09 -28.24 -5.95
C LYS A 198 16.42 -29.49 -6.77
N ALA A 199 15.88 -29.61 -7.98
CA ALA A 199 16.23 -30.72 -8.88
C ALA A 199 16.20 -30.29 -10.36
N LEU A 200 17.16 -29.46 -10.77
CA LEU A 200 17.55 -29.33 -12.18
C LEU A 200 19.07 -29.39 -12.24
N THR A 201 19.56 -30.64 -12.25
CA THR A 201 20.94 -30.99 -12.61
C THR A 201 21.20 -30.50 -14.03
N VAL A 202 22.15 -29.57 -14.17
CA VAL A 202 22.65 -29.11 -15.48
C VAL A 202 23.50 -30.23 -16.07
N HIS A 203 22.97 -30.92 -17.10
CA HIS A 203 23.79 -31.75 -17.98
C HIS A 203 24.38 -30.85 -19.07
N TYR A 204 25.71 -30.76 -19.11
CA TYR A 204 26.46 -30.18 -20.21
C TYR A 204 26.38 -31.10 -21.44
N PHE A 205 26.04 -30.50 -22.60
CA PHE A 205 26.52 -30.90 -23.92
C PHE A 205 27.00 -29.65 -24.64
#